data_AF-A0A971B160-F1
#
_entry.id   AF-A0A971B160-F1
#
_cell.length_a   1.000
_cell.length_b   1.000
_cell.length_c   1.000
_cell.angle_alpha   90.00
_cell.angle_beta   90.00
_cell.angle_gamma   90.00
#
_symmetry.space_group_name_H-M   'P 1'
#
loop_
_entity.id
_entity.type
_entity.pdbx_description
1 polymer ?
#
loop_
_entity_poly.entity_id
_entity_poly.type
_entity_poly.pdbx_seq_one_letter_code
_entity_poly.pdbx_strand_id
1 'polypeptide(L)'
;MPTTATFVDTPYYILMDGKRRLGPKVEPLPSGAECLAVYGFSDKACYDRFCANSQLALVPYPLTRFYLQDQTDFPGNNLNLVVVDAAGPQEPCLRAGTMEAVLQSQEDRTLHVTAAYELTLDPEAAAYQVNVNKSLKTGR
;
A
#
# COMPACT_ATOMS: atom_id res chain seq x y z
N MET A 1 -3.64 12.72 23.99
CA MET A 1 -4.53 12.93 22.82
C MET A 1 -4.90 11.56 22.27
N PRO A 2 -6.18 11.26 21.97
CA PRO A 2 -6.56 9.97 21.42
C PRO A 2 -6.06 9.86 19.97
N THR A 3 -5.06 9.03 19.73
CA THR A 3 -4.55 8.75 18.38
C THR A 3 -5.57 7.88 17.65
N THR A 4 -6.26 8.45 16.68
CA THR A 4 -7.32 7.77 15.92
C THR A 4 -6.68 6.82 14.91
N ALA A 5 -7.15 5.57 14.85
CA ALA A 5 -6.74 4.64 13.80
C ALA A 5 -7.03 5.25 12.43
N THR A 6 -6.03 5.24 11.54
CA THR A 6 -6.20 5.76 10.18
C THR A 6 -6.79 4.66 9.32
N PHE A 7 -7.91 4.95 8.68
CA PHE A 7 -8.57 4.08 7.72
C PHE A 7 -8.44 4.68 6.32
N VAL A 8 -8.29 3.82 5.33
CA VAL A 8 -8.28 4.15 3.90
C VAL A 8 -9.25 3.23 3.17
N ASP A 9 -9.69 3.60 1.98
CA ASP A 9 -10.62 2.79 1.21
C ASP A 9 -10.01 1.43 0.84
N THR A 10 -10.82 0.38 0.78
CA THR A 10 -10.34 -0.95 0.40
C THR A 10 -9.92 -0.94 -1.08
N PRO A 11 -8.65 -1.21 -1.41
CA PRO A 11 -8.20 -1.23 -2.80
C PRO A 11 -8.70 -2.48 -3.54
N TYR A 12 -9.12 -2.31 -4.78
CA TYR A 12 -9.58 -3.38 -5.69
C TYR A 12 -8.71 -3.52 -6.94
N TYR A 13 -7.81 -2.58 -7.17
CA TYR A 13 -6.90 -2.58 -8.30
C TYR A 13 -5.47 -2.39 -7.81
N ILE A 14 -4.51 -2.91 -8.55
CA ILE A 14 -3.08 -2.64 -8.37
C ILE A 14 -2.48 -2.10 -9.65
N LEU A 15 -1.37 -1.37 -9.50
CA LEU A 15 -0.64 -0.83 -10.62
C LEU A 15 0.34 -1.86 -11.21
N MET A 16 0.29 -2.03 -12.52
CA MET A 16 1.24 -2.87 -13.25
C MET A 16 1.91 -2.14 -14.42
N ASP A 17 3.17 -2.50 -14.66
CA ASP A 17 3.93 -2.22 -15.87
C ASP A 17 4.34 -3.56 -16.51
N GLY A 18 3.66 -3.91 -17.60
CA GLY A 18 3.76 -5.23 -18.21
C GLY A 18 3.36 -6.35 -17.23
N LYS A 19 4.35 -7.16 -16.80
CA LYS A 19 4.17 -8.24 -15.80
C LYS A 19 4.68 -7.86 -14.40
N ARG A 20 5.21 -6.66 -14.23
CA ARG A 20 5.80 -6.19 -12.98
C ARG A 20 4.81 -5.33 -12.23
N ARG A 21 4.68 -5.59 -10.94
CA ARG A 21 3.87 -4.77 -10.04
C ARG A 21 4.67 -3.53 -9.69
N LEU A 22 4.02 -2.38 -9.74
CA LEU A 22 4.66 -1.11 -9.44
C LEU A 22 4.30 -0.65 -8.04
N GLY A 23 5.29 -0.06 -7.39
CA GLY A 23 5.16 0.56 -6.09
C GLY A 23 6.23 1.63 -5.89
N PRO A 24 6.13 2.39 -4.80
CA PRO A 24 7.18 3.33 -4.43
C PRO A 24 8.49 2.57 -4.17
N LYS A 25 9.61 3.23 -4.45
CA LYS A 25 10.90 2.76 -3.97
C LYS A 25 10.93 2.95 -2.45
N VAL A 26 11.19 1.89 -1.71
CA VAL A 26 11.19 1.91 -0.25
C VAL A 26 12.61 1.75 0.26
N GLU A 27 12.96 2.47 1.32
CA GLU A 27 14.23 2.28 2.00
C GLU A 27 14.27 0.95 2.77
N PRO A 28 15.46 0.34 2.94
CA PRO A 28 15.59 -0.86 3.76
C PRO A 28 15.04 -0.64 5.17
N LEU A 29 14.24 -1.58 5.65
CA LEU A 29 13.70 -1.49 7.01
C LEU A 29 14.85 -1.64 8.03
N PRO A 30 14.82 -0.92 9.17
CA PRO A 30 15.82 -1.05 10.23
C PRO A 30 15.96 -2.48 10.78
N SER A 31 14.93 -3.31 10.63
CA SER A 31 14.92 -4.72 11.02
C SER A 31 15.69 -5.64 10.07
N GLY A 32 16.12 -5.14 8.91
CA GLY A 32 16.72 -5.94 7.83
C GLY A 32 15.71 -6.77 7.04
N ALA A 33 14.41 -6.64 7.33
CA ALA A 33 13.34 -7.23 6.55
C ALA A 33 13.22 -6.54 5.19
N GLU A 34 12.89 -7.31 4.14
CA GLU A 34 12.53 -6.72 2.86
C GLU A 34 11.13 -6.10 2.96
N CYS A 35 10.97 -4.88 2.45
CA CYS A 35 9.66 -4.25 2.31
C CYS A 35 9.28 -4.20 0.84
N LEU A 36 8.15 -4.79 0.51
CA LEU A 36 7.56 -4.69 -0.81
C LEU A 36 6.27 -3.88 -0.71
N ALA A 37 6.27 -2.70 -1.30
CA ALA A 37 5.08 -1.87 -1.45
C ALA A 37 4.60 -1.90 -2.89
N VAL A 38 3.29 -1.95 -3.10
CA VAL A 38 2.65 -1.78 -4.41
C VAL A 38 1.60 -0.69 -4.35
N TYR A 39 1.37 0.03 -5.45
CA TYR A 39 0.25 0.95 -5.54
C TYR A 39 -1.05 0.20 -5.76
N GLY A 40 -2.05 0.49 -4.93
CA GLY A 40 -3.40 0.00 -5.02
C GLY A 40 -4.42 1.13 -5.07
N PHE A 41 -5.54 0.89 -5.74
CA PHE A 41 -6.60 1.87 -5.93
C PHE A 41 -7.96 1.29 -5.57
N SER A 42 -8.74 2.07 -4.85
CA SER A 42 -10.11 1.74 -4.47
C SER A 42 -11.07 1.89 -5.65
N ASP A 43 -10.85 2.90 -6.49
CA ASP A 43 -11.70 3.17 -7.66
C ASP A 43 -10.92 3.68 -8.87
N LYS A 44 -11.65 3.88 -9.97
CA LYS A 44 -11.10 4.42 -11.22
C LYS A 44 -10.64 5.88 -11.08
N ALA A 45 -11.32 6.69 -10.27
CA ALA A 45 -11.02 8.12 -10.15
C ALA A 45 -9.67 8.36 -9.46
N CYS A 46 -9.36 7.56 -8.44
CA CYS A 46 -8.07 7.53 -7.77
C CYS A 46 -6.96 7.07 -8.72
N TYR A 47 -7.20 6.03 -9.50
CA TYR A 47 -6.26 5.58 -10.54
C TYR A 47 -6.03 6.65 -11.62
N ASP A 48 -7.10 7.27 -12.15
CA ASP A 48 -7.00 8.32 -13.17
C ASP A 48 -6.19 9.52 -12.65
N ARG A 49 -6.36 9.87 -11.37
CA ARG A 49 -5.59 10.92 -10.69
C ARG A 49 -4.10 10.57 -10.63
N PHE A 50 -3.76 9.33 -10.25
CA PHE A 50 -2.38 8.87 -10.25
C PHE A 50 -1.75 8.95 -11.64
N CYS A 51 -2.49 8.49 -12.66
CA CYS A 51 -2.03 8.54 -14.05
C CYS A 51 -1.87 9.97 -14.56
N ALA A 52 -2.74 10.90 -14.20
CA ALA A 52 -2.59 12.31 -14.56
C ALA A 52 -1.30 12.94 -13.99
N ASN A 53 -0.81 12.43 -12.86
CA ASN A 53 0.43 12.87 -12.20
C ASN A 53 1.62 11.94 -12.49
N SER A 54 1.51 11.04 -13.47
CA SER A 54 2.56 10.10 -13.86
C SER A 54 2.79 10.17 -15.38
N GLN A 55 4.04 10.00 -15.81
CA GLN A 55 4.38 9.93 -17.23
C GLN A 55 4.32 8.51 -17.79
N LEU A 56 3.93 7.53 -16.96
CA LEU A 56 3.93 6.12 -17.32
C LEU A 56 2.60 5.68 -17.92
N ALA A 57 2.65 4.84 -18.96
CA ALA A 57 1.47 4.19 -19.53
C ALA A 57 1.07 2.99 -18.65
N LEU A 58 0.38 3.28 -17.56
CA LEU A 58 0.08 2.33 -16.50
C LEU A 58 -1.25 1.64 -16.75
N VAL A 59 -1.41 0.38 -16.34
CA VAL A 59 -2.69 -0.34 -16.46
C VAL A 59 -3.17 -0.75 -15.07
N PRO A 60 -4.43 -0.44 -14.69
CA PRO A 60 -4.99 -0.94 -13.45
C PRO A 60 -5.31 -2.42 -13.65
N TYR A 61 -4.80 -3.26 -12.77
CA TYR A 61 -5.07 -4.69 -12.79
C TYR A 61 -5.91 -5.10 -11.58
N PRO A 62 -6.93 -5.96 -11.74
CA PRO A 62 -7.74 -6.41 -10.60
C PRO A 62 -6.88 -7.03 -9.51
N LEU A 63 -7.04 -6.52 -8.28
CA LEU A 63 -6.43 -7.07 -7.09
C LEU A 63 -7.24 -8.28 -6.65
N THR A 64 -6.84 -9.47 -7.10
CA THR A 64 -7.56 -10.71 -6.82
C THR A 64 -7.20 -11.27 -5.45
N ARG A 65 -8.18 -11.93 -4.82
CA ARG A 65 -7.98 -12.64 -3.56
C ARG A 65 -6.87 -13.69 -3.65
N PHE A 66 -6.82 -14.44 -4.75
CA PHE A 66 -5.76 -15.43 -4.97
C PHE A 66 -4.36 -14.82 -4.96
N TYR A 67 -4.20 -13.63 -5.54
CA TYR A 67 -2.93 -12.93 -5.48
C TYR A 67 -2.59 -12.51 -4.05
N LEU A 68 -3.53 -11.90 -3.34
CA LEU A 68 -3.31 -11.49 -1.95
C LEU A 68 -2.97 -12.67 -1.05
N GLN A 69 -3.69 -13.79 -1.18
CA GLN A 69 -3.44 -15.04 -0.46
C GLN A 69 -2.05 -15.61 -0.73
N ASP A 70 -1.64 -15.69 -2.00
CA ASP A 70 -0.29 -16.12 -2.37
C ASP A 70 0.79 -15.25 -1.70
N GLN A 71 0.58 -13.94 -1.62
CA GLN A 71 1.54 -13.04 -0.98
C GLN A 71 1.52 -13.08 0.56
N THR A 72 0.43 -13.52 1.18
CA THR A 72 0.33 -13.70 2.63
C THR A 72 0.81 -15.08 3.07
N ASP A 73 0.66 -16.10 2.23
CA ASP A 73 1.02 -17.49 2.54
C ASP A 73 2.53 -17.76 2.42
N PHE A 74 3.28 -16.89 1.73
CA PHE A 74 4.74 -16.99 1.67
C PHE A 74 5.37 -16.58 3.02
N PRO A 75 5.99 -17.51 3.78
CA PRO A 75 6.49 -17.26 5.14
C PRO A 75 7.83 -16.50 5.16
N GLY A 76 8.06 -15.60 4.20
CA GLY A 76 9.20 -14.69 4.24
C GLY A 76 9.01 -13.67 5.37
N ASN A 77 10.10 -13.21 5.98
CA ASN A 77 10.07 -12.13 6.97
C ASN A 77 9.85 -10.76 6.29
N ASN A 78 9.04 -10.73 5.22
CA ASN A 78 8.90 -9.62 4.29
C ASN A 78 7.64 -8.82 4.65
N LEU A 79 7.76 -7.50 4.65
CA LEU A 79 6.64 -6.61 4.87
C LEU A 79 5.98 -6.27 3.52
N ASN A 80 4.84 -6.91 3.25
CA ASN A 80 4.08 -6.71 2.03
C ASN A 80 2.96 -5.67 2.24
N LEU A 81 3.09 -4.52 1.58
CA LEU A 81 2.23 -3.35 1.73
C LEU A 81 1.49 -3.02 0.44
N VAL A 82 0.27 -2.51 0.60
CA VAL A 82 -0.50 -1.87 -0.47
C VAL A 82 -0.65 -0.40 -0.11
N VAL A 83 0.00 0.48 -0.87
CA VAL A 83 -0.20 1.92 -0.82
C VAL A 83 -1.55 2.24 -1.44
N VAL A 84 -2.45 2.86 -0.71
CA VAL A 84 -3.82 3.09 -1.14
C VAL A 84 -4.00 4.51 -1.66
N ASP A 85 -4.54 4.63 -2.87
CA ASP A 85 -5.04 5.87 -3.47
C ASP A 85 -4.03 7.03 -3.49
N ALA A 86 -2.77 6.69 -3.76
CA ALA A 86 -1.73 7.67 -4.03
C ALA A 86 -2.18 8.62 -5.16
N ALA A 87 -1.99 9.92 -4.98
CA ALA A 87 -2.24 10.93 -5.99
C ALA A 87 -1.16 10.93 -7.08
N GLY A 88 0.02 10.37 -6.81
CA GLY A 88 1.11 10.23 -7.77
C GLY A 88 2.36 9.58 -7.17
N PRO A 89 3.39 9.29 -7.98
CA PRO A 89 4.59 8.60 -7.52
C PRO A 89 5.51 9.44 -6.61
N GLN A 90 5.34 10.76 -6.60
CA GLN A 90 6.12 11.72 -5.80
C GLN A 90 5.30 12.37 -4.69
N GLU A 91 4.18 11.77 -4.29
CA GLU A 91 3.39 12.28 -3.18
C GLU A 91 4.20 12.22 -1.88
N PRO A 92 4.33 13.31 -1.10
CA PRO A 92 5.21 13.33 0.07
C PRO A 92 4.85 12.32 1.15
N CYS A 93 3.57 12.00 1.31
CA CYS A 93 3.08 11.07 2.31
C CYS A 93 2.09 10.09 1.68
N LEU A 94 2.37 8.80 1.83
CA LEU A 94 1.56 7.71 1.27
C LEU A 94 1.03 6.85 2.41
N ARG A 95 -0.25 6.48 2.35
CA ARG A 95 -0.86 5.59 3.34
C ARG A 95 -0.86 4.17 2.82
N ALA A 96 -0.51 3.22 3.69
CA ALA A 96 -0.45 1.82 3.31
C ALA A 96 -1.10 0.88 4.35
N GLY A 97 -1.84 -0.08 3.83
CA GLY A 97 -2.31 -1.25 4.57
C GLY A 97 -1.40 -2.46 4.28
N THR A 98 -1.42 -3.47 5.14
CA THR A 98 -0.80 -4.76 4.81
C THR A 98 -1.64 -5.49 3.77
N MET A 99 -1.01 -6.30 2.92
CA MET A 99 -1.74 -7.16 1.98
C MET A 99 -2.75 -8.08 2.68
N GLU A 100 -2.42 -8.55 3.89
CA GLU A 100 -3.32 -9.32 4.76
C GLU A 100 -4.56 -8.52 5.17
N ALA A 101 -4.39 -7.27 5.62
CA ALA A 101 -5.52 -6.44 6.02
C ALA A 101 -6.42 -6.10 4.82
N VAL A 102 -5.84 -5.91 3.63
CA VAL A 102 -6.60 -5.72 2.39
C VAL A 102 -7.37 -6.98 2.04
N LEU A 103 -6.76 -8.17 2.12
CA LEU A 103 -7.44 -9.45 1.89
C LEU A 103 -8.64 -9.60 2.82
N GLN A 104 -8.42 -9.41 4.12
CA GLN A 104 -9.49 -9.50 5.13
C GLN A 104 -10.63 -8.53 4.81
N SER A 105 -10.29 -7.28 4.46
CA SER A 105 -11.29 -6.25 4.11
C SER A 105 -12.09 -6.62 2.86
N GLN A 106 -11.44 -7.22 1.85
CA GLN A 106 -12.11 -7.72 0.65
C GLN A 106 -12.99 -8.95 0.93
N GLU A 107 -12.61 -9.81 1.88
CA GLU A 107 -13.38 -10.98 2.29
C GLU A 107 -14.61 -10.60 3.10
N ASP A 108 -14.44 -9.72 4.09
CA ASP A 108 -15.49 -9.18 4.94
C ASP A 108 -16.38 -8.15 4.23
N ARG A 109 -16.01 -7.75 3.01
CA ARG A 109 -16.67 -6.72 2.20
C ARG A 109 -16.75 -5.37 2.93
N THR A 110 -15.70 -5.04 3.69
CA THR A 110 -15.59 -3.73 4.32
C THR A 110 -15.14 -2.68 3.30
N LEU A 111 -15.69 -1.48 3.44
CA LEU A 111 -15.32 -0.35 2.58
C LEU A 111 -13.94 0.21 2.89
N HIS A 112 -13.43 -0.06 4.10
CA HIS A 112 -12.17 0.51 4.57
C HIS A 112 -11.25 -0.58 5.12
N VAL A 113 -9.94 -0.33 4.96
CA VAL A 113 -8.84 -1.09 5.52
C VAL A 113 -8.03 -0.19 6.47
N THR A 114 -7.44 -0.79 7.49
CA THR A 114 -6.55 -0.07 8.41
C THR A 114 -5.24 0.29 7.72
N ALA A 115 -4.92 1.58 7.65
CA ALA A 115 -3.62 2.07 7.19
C ALA A 115 -2.60 2.00 8.34
N ALA A 116 -2.06 0.81 8.56
CA ALA A 116 -1.08 0.54 9.61
C ALA A 116 0.30 1.16 9.34
N TYR A 117 0.56 1.62 8.11
CA TYR A 117 1.83 2.18 7.71
C TYR A 117 1.65 3.51 6.96
N GLU A 118 2.61 4.39 7.15
CA GLU A 118 2.76 5.62 6.38
C GLU A 118 4.15 5.64 5.75
N LEU A 119 4.22 5.95 4.47
CA LEU A 119 5.45 6.04 3.69
C LEU A 119 5.72 7.52 3.46
N THR A 120 6.83 8.04 3.98
CA THR A 120 7.22 9.44 3.80
C THR A 120 8.35 9.52 2.78
N LEU A 121 8.18 10.34 1.75
CA LEU A 121 9.20 10.53 0.71
C LEU A 121 10.41 11.27 1.29
N ASP A 122 11.57 10.64 1.23
CA ASP A 122 12.86 11.30 1.43
C ASP A 122 13.32 11.89 0.07
N PRO A 123 13.37 13.23 -0.06
CA PRO A 123 13.78 13.88 -1.31
C PRO A 123 15.27 13.69 -1.62
N GLU A 124 16.12 13.41 -0.62
CA GLU A 124 17.55 13.20 -0.83
C GLU A 124 17.83 11.79 -1.36
N ALA A 125 17.16 10.79 -0.79
CA ALA A 125 17.30 9.38 -1.21
C ALA A 125 16.42 9.00 -2.41
N ALA A 126 15.46 9.86 -2.77
CA ALA A 126 14.39 9.59 -3.73
C ALA A 126 13.69 8.24 -3.45
N ALA A 127 13.45 7.98 -2.16
CA ALA A 127 12.88 6.74 -1.64
C ALA A 127 11.96 7.04 -0.45
N TYR A 128 11.07 6.11 -0.13
CA TYR A 128 10.11 6.27 0.95
C TYR A 128 10.59 5.56 2.21
N GLN A 129 10.51 6.27 3.33
CA GLN A 129 10.69 5.72 4.67
C GLN A 129 9.38 5.15 5.19
N VAL A 130 9.39 3.88 5.57
CA VAL A 130 8.22 3.21 6.13
C VAL A 130 8.13 3.47 7.63
N ASN A 131 7.07 4.15 8.03
CA ASN A 131 6.74 4.40 9.42
C ASN A 131 5.53 3.58 9.83
N VAL A 132 5.63 2.89 10.97
CA VAL A 132 4.46 2.25 11.57
C VAL A 132 3.54 3.36 12.07
N ASN A 133 2.30 3.37 11.59
CA ASN A 133 1.25 4.18 12.15
C ASN A 133 0.88 3.58 13.52
N LYS A 134 1.53 4.07 14.58
CA LYS A 134 1.37 3.61 15.97
C LYS A 134 -0.02 4.02 16.51
N SER A 135 -1.05 3.36 16.00
CA SER A 135 -2.43 3.48 16.48
C SER A 135 -3.00 2.15 16.99
N LEU A 136 -2.23 1.06 16.93
CA LEU A 136 -2.59 -0.23 17.51
C LEU A 136 -2.06 -0.34 18.95
N LYS A 137 -2.81 0.20 19.92
CA LYS A 137 -2.78 -0.38 21.27
C LYS A 137 -3.72 -1.58 21.27
N THR A 138 -3.15 -2.77 21.06
CA THR A 138 -3.80 -4.04 21.38
C THR A 138 -4.06 -4.04 22.88
N GLY A 139 -5.30 -3.81 23.28
CA GLY A 139 -5.73 -4.01 24.66
C GLY A 139 -5.90 -5.50 24.93
N ARG A 140 -5.09 -6.04 25.83
CA ARG A 140 -5.48 -7.06 26.81
C ARG A 140 -4.59 -6.94 28.03
#